data_AF-A0A9X1ICI2-F1
#
_entry.id   AF-A0A9X1ICI2-F1
#
_cell.length_a   1.000
_cell.length_b   1.000
_cell.length_c   1.000
_cell.angle_alpha   90.00
_cell.angle_beta   90.00
_cell.angle_gamma   90.00
#
_symmetry.space_group_name_H-M   'P 1'
#
loop_
_entity.id
_entity.type
_entity.pdbx_description
1 polymer ?
#
loop_
_entity_poly.entity_id
_entity_poly.type
_entity_poly.pdbx_seq_one_letter_code
_entity_poly.pdbx_strand_id
1 'polypeptide(L)'
;MREVGRVAAGSAAQRGRGAYRGAGGFSVGGGGDAPPLAEAAGAAALGPVGLGLLAVQEGGDRAARDRAARQRAESILQELRDLQHELLRGGSDMKRLERLAALGLGEEGADPLLQEAVRAIVLRARVELARRGWNETVSAK
;
A
#
# COMPACT_ATOMS: atom_id res chain seq x y z
N MET A 1 -8.89 -15.62 42.60
CA MET A 1 -7.72 -15.56 41.70
C MET A 1 -7.87 -16.69 40.69
N ARG A 2 -8.16 -16.37 39.42
CA ARG A 2 -8.43 -17.35 38.36
C ARG A 2 -7.24 -17.39 37.41
N GLU A 3 -6.79 -18.59 37.10
CA GLU A 3 -5.56 -18.92 36.37
C GLU A 3 -5.64 -18.48 34.90
N VAL A 4 -4.53 -17.92 34.41
CA VAL A 4 -4.37 -17.46 33.03
C VAL A 4 -3.89 -18.65 32.19
N GLY A 5 -4.69 -19.03 31.19
CA GLY A 5 -4.41 -20.13 30.28
C GLY A 5 -3.14 -19.91 29.46
N ARG A 6 -2.20 -20.85 29.56
CA ARG A 6 -0.97 -20.94 28.78
C ARG A 6 -1.28 -21.53 27.40
N VAL A 7 -0.90 -20.85 26.32
CA VAL A 7 -0.96 -21.38 24.95
C VAL A 7 0.42 -21.96 24.61
N ALA A 8 0.46 -23.25 24.27
CA ALA A 8 1.68 -23.97 23.90
C ALA A 8 2.04 -23.71 22.43
N ALA A 9 3.28 -23.32 22.18
CA ALA A 9 3.88 -23.28 20.85
C ALA A 9 4.28 -24.70 20.42
N GLY A 10 3.72 -25.19 19.30
CA GLY A 10 4.15 -26.43 18.66
C GLY A 10 5.34 -26.17 17.72
N SER A 11 6.44 -26.89 17.92
CA SER A 11 7.65 -26.84 17.10
C SER A 11 7.73 -27.96 16.06
N ALA A 12 8.30 -27.60 14.91
CA ALA A 12 9.24 -28.36 14.07
C ALA A 12 8.79 -29.57 13.19
N ALA A 13 8.90 -29.31 11.88
CA ALA A 13 9.78 -29.97 10.88
C ALA A 13 9.44 -31.34 10.25
N GLN A 14 9.44 -31.36 8.90
CA GLN A 14 10.43 -32.02 8.00
C GLN A 14 9.84 -32.92 6.88
N ARG A 15 10.50 -32.81 5.70
CA ARG A 15 10.65 -33.75 4.55
C ARG A 15 9.71 -33.50 3.36
N GLY A 16 10.15 -33.53 2.12
CA GLY A 16 11.42 -33.99 1.56
C GLY A 16 11.56 -33.69 0.05
N ARG A 17 12.78 -33.92 -0.43
CA ARG A 17 13.32 -33.64 -1.77
C ARG A 17 12.55 -34.33 -2.90
N GLY A 18 12.42 -33.63 -4.03
CA GLY A 18 12.12 -34.20 -5.34
C GLY A 18 12.93 -33.48 -6.41
N ALA A 19 14.16 -33.95 -6.65
CA ALA A 19 14.96 -33.54 -7.79
C ALA A 19 14.51 -34.34 -9.03
N TYR A 20 13.98 -33.66 -10.04
CA TYR A 20 13.72 -34.26 -11.35
C TYR A 20 14.86 -33.87 -12.30
N ARG A 21 15.82 -34.78 -12.48
CA ARG A 21 16.66 -34.80 -13.69
C ARG A 21 15.90 -35.59 -14.75
N GLY A 22 15.39 -34.90 -15.75
CA GLY A 22 14.90 -35.49 -17.00
C GLY A 22 15.72 -34.95 -18.15
N ALA A 23 16.72 -35.72 -18.59
CA ALA A 23 17.33 -35.57 -19.90
C ALA A 23 16.37 -36.19 -20.92
N GLY A 24 16.00 -35.43 -21.95
CA GLY A 24 15.13 -35.86 -23.03
C GLY A 24 15.14 -34.80 -24.12
N GLY A 25 16.05 -34.97 -25.07
CA GLY A 25 16.20 -34.09 -26.22
C GLY A 25 15.06 -34.25 -27.21
N PHE A 26 14.67 -33.13 -27.80
CA PHE A 26 13.96 -33.08 -29.06
C PHE A 26 14.52 -31.90 -29.86
N SER A 27 15.07 -32.20 -31.04
CA SER A 27 15.54 -31.20 -32.00
C SER A 27 14.89 -31.49 -33.35
N VAL A 28 14.18 -30.52 -33.90
CA VAL A 28 13.79 -30.52 -35.30
C VAL A 28 14.75 -29.58 -36.02
N GLY A 29 15.61 -30.17 -36.86
CA GLY A 29 16.37 -29.44 -37.86
C GLY A 29 15.64 -29.51 -39.20
N GLY A 30 15.58 -28.39 -39.91
CA GLY A 30 15.07 -28.35 -41.28
C GLY A 30 14.64 -26.95 -41.67
N GLY A 31 15.53 -26.23 -42.35
CA GLY A 31 15.34 -24.85 -42.78
C GLY A 31 14.13 -24.65 -43.68
N GLY A 32 13.56 -23.46 -43.56
CA GLY A 32 12.65 -22.85 -44.49
C GLY A 32 12.83 -21.35 -44.35
N ASP A 33 13.37 -20.74 -45.41
CA ASP A 33 13.54 -19.31 -45.59
C ASP A 33 12.24 -18.57 -45.23
N ALA A 34 12.24 -17.91 -44.08
CA ALA A 34 11.15 -17.05 -43.63
C ALA A 34 11.62 -15.61 -43.83
N PRO A 35 10.88 -14.77 -44.57
CA PRO A 35 11.26 -13.38 -44.78
C PRO A 35 11.38 -12.69 -43.40
N PRO A 36 12.32 -11.74 -43.24
CA PRO A 36 12.50 -11.07 -41.97
C PRO A 36 11.15 -10.46 -41.55
N LEU A 37 10.65 -10.88 -40.38
CA LEU A 37 9.65 -10.12 -39.66
C LEU A 37 10.18 -8.69 -39.61
N ALA A 38 9.41 -7.75 -40.14
CA ALA A 38 9.64 -6.34 -39.92
C ALA A 38 9.91 -6.14 -38.43
N GLU A 39 11.14 -5.75 -38.11
CA GLU A 39 11.49 -5.25 -36.79
C GLU A 39 10.38 -4.28 -36.39
N ALA A 40 9.79 -4.54 -35.23
CA ALA A 40 8.99 -3.56 -34.55
C ALA A 40 9.89 -2.34 -34.28
N ALA A 41 9.92 -1.42 -35.25
CA ALA A 41 10.47 -0.08 -35.14
C ALA A 41 9.58 0.69 -34.16
N GLY A 42 9.75 0.37 -32.89
CA GLY A 42 8.98 0.89 -31.77
C GLY A 42 9.72 0.76 -30.44
N ALA A 43 10.90 0.14 -30.40
CA ALA A 43 11.87 0.39 -29.35
C ALA A 43 12.74 1.58 -29.79
N ALA A 44 12.16 2.79 -29.77
CA ALA A 44 12.98 3.99 -29.79
C ALA A 44 13.97 3.85 -28.62
N ALA A 45 15.24 3.62 -28.97
CA ALA A 45 16.32 3.52 -28.01
C ALA A 45 16.28 4.79 -27.16
N LEU A 46 15.74 4.68 -25.95
CA LEU A 46 15.85 5.72 -24.94
C LEU A 46 17.34 5.84 -24.65
N GLY A 47 18.01 6.72 -25.38
CA GLY A 47 19.38 7.09 -25.09
C GLY A 47 19.47 7.62 -23.65
N PRO A 48 20.68 7.79 -23.11
CA PRO A 48 20.91 8.26 -21.73
C PRO A 48 20.13 9.54 -21.37
N VAL A 49 19.79 10.37 -22.36
CA VAL A 49 18.94 11.56 -22.21
C VAL A 49 17.47 11.22 -21.90
N GLY A 50 16.90 10.20 -22.55
CA GLY A 50 15.52 9.75 -22.30
C GLY A 50 15.33 9.12 -20.93
N LEU A 51 16.33 8.35 -20.45
CA LEU A 51 16.36 7.82 -19.09
C LEU A 51 16.47 8.93 -18.04
N GLY A 52 17.24 9.99 -18.33
CA GLY A 52 17.33 11.17 -17.45
C GLY A 52 16.00 11.92 -17.33
N LEU A 53 15.25 12.05 -18.41
CA LEU A 53 13.96 12.74 -18.40
C LEU A 53 12.88 11.95 -17.64
N LEU A 54 12.87 10.62 -17.79
CA LEU A 54 11.97 9.75 -17.02
C LEU A 54 12.29 9.79 -15.52
N ALA A 55 13.57 9.78 -15.15
CA ALA A 55 13.99 9.90 -13.75
C ALA A 55 13.54 11.23 -13.11
N VAL A 56 13.56 12.33 -13.88
CA VAL A 56 13.05 13.64 -13.42
C VAL A 56 11.52 13.61 -13.26
N GLN A 57 10.80 12.95 -14.16
CA GLN A 57 9.34 12.80 -14.07
C GLN A 57 8.92 11.96 -12.85
N GLU A 58 9.59 10.83 -12.62
CA GLU A 58 9.35 9.99 -11.45
C GLU A 58 9.66 10.72 -10.13
N GLY A 59 10.71 11.55 -10.11
CA GLY A 59 11.02 12.39 -8.94
C GLY A 59 9.94 13.43 -8.62
N GLY A 60 9.36 14.06 -9.65
CA GLY A 60 8.25 15.01 -9.50
C GLY A 60 6.98 14.36 -8.96
N ASP A 61 6.66 13.15 -9.41
CA ASP A 61 5.53 12.36 -8.91
C ASP A 61 5.71 11.95 -7.44
N ARG A 62 6.90 11.48 -7.06
CA ARG A 62 7.21 11.13 -5.65
C ARG A 62 6.98 12.31 -4.72
N ALA A 63 7.52 13.49 -5.06
CA ALA A 63 7.38 14.69 -4.25
C ALA A 63 5.91 15.15 -4.14
N ALA A 64 5.11 14.98 -5.20
CA ALA A 64 3.68 15.29 -5.16
C ALA A 64 2.93 14.33 -4.22
N ARG A 65 3.22 13.02 -4.29
CA ARG A 65 2.63 12.01 -3.40
C ARG A 65 3.00 12.25 -1.94
N ASP A 66 4.25 12.60 -1.64
CA ASP A 66 4.67 12.92 -0.27
C ASP A 66 3.95 14.15 0.28
N ARG A 67 3.79 15.20 -0.53
CA ARG A 67 3.02 16.40 -0.13
C ARG A 67 1.56 16.06 0.16
N ALA A 68 0.92 15.28 -0.71
CA ALA A 68 -0.47 14.87 -0.55
C ALA A 68 -0.66 14.01 0.70
N ALA A 69 0.22 13.04 0.93
CA ALA A 69 0.20 12.18 2.11
C ALA A 69 0.39 12.98 3.40
N ARG A 70 1.32 13.93 3.42
CA ARG A 70 1.56 14.81 4.57
C ARG A 70 0.36 15.70 4.89
N GLN A 71 -0.19 16.39 3.88
CA GLN A 71 -1.35 17.27 4.07
C GLN A 71 -2.57 16.50 4.58
N ARG A 72 -2.76 15.27 4.09
CA ARG A 72 -3.81 14.37 4.56
C ARG A 72 -3.58 13.95 6.02
N ALA A 73 -2.37 13.53 6.37
CA ALA A 73 -2.03 13.16 7.75
C ALA A 73 -2.23 14.32 8.73
N GLU A 74 -1.81 15.53 8.37
CA GLU A 74 -2.05 16.75 9.16
C GLU A 74 -3.56 17.01 9.34
N SER A 75 -4.35 16.81 8.29
CA SER A 75 -5.81 16.92 8.36
C SER A 75 -6.44 15.90 9.30
N ILE A 76 -5.98 14.63 9.26
CA ILE A 76 -6.43 13.58 10.19
C ILE A 76 -6.10 13.98 11.64
N LEU A 77 -4.87 14.44 11.89
CA LEU A 77 -4.45 14.87 13.23
C LEU A 77 -5.27 16.04 13.75
N GLN A 78 -5.65 16.98 12.89
CA GLN A 78 -6.51 18.10 13.26
C GLN A 78 -7.92 17.62 13.64
N GLU A 79 -8.54 16.78 12.81
CA GLU A 79 -9.87 16.22 13.11
C GLU A 79 -9.87 15.37 14.39
N LEU A 80 -8.81 14.60 14.65
CA LEU A 80 -8.64 13.85 15.90
C LEU A 80 -8.54 14.76 17.13
N ARG A 81 -7.83 15.88 17.03
CA ARG A 81 -7.68 16.86 18.12
C ARG A 81 -9.01 17.53 18.41
N ASP A 82 -9.73 17.93 17.38
CA ASP A 82 -11.02 18.60 17.54
C ASP A 82 -12.08 17.64 18.08
N LEU A 83 -12.05 16.37 17.67
CA LEU A 83 -12.86 15.32 18.27
C LEU A 83 -12.58 15.18 19.76
N GLN A 84 -11.31 15.19 20.19
CA GLN A 84 -10.97 15.17 21.62
C GLN A 84 -11.53 16.40 22.35
N HIS A 85 -11.40 17.59 21.77
CA HIS A 85 -11.94 18.82 22.35
C HIS A 85 -13.48 18.80 22.49
N GLU A 86 -14.19 18.17 21.56
CA GLU A 86 -15.64 17.99 21.65
C GLU A 86 -16.03 16.98 22.72
N LEU A 87 -15.31 15.87 22.83
CA LEU A 87 -15.54 14.87 23.88
C LEU A 87 -15.35 15.45 25.27
N LEU A 88 -14.35 16.31 25.47
CA LEU A 88 -14.13 17.02 26.73
C LEU A 88 -15.28 17.97 27.08
N ARG A 89 -16.07 18.40 26.09
CA ARG A 89 -17.28 19.20 26.27
C ARG A 89 -18.55 18.34 26.35
N GLY A 90 -18.43 17.02 26.31
CA GLY A 90 -19.56 16.08 26.35
C GLY A 90 -20.29 15.89 25.01
N GLY A 91 -19.71 16.36 23.90
CA GLY A 91 -20.31 16.24 22.57
C GLY A 91 -19.69 15.14 21.70
N SER A 92 -20.43 14.73 20.66
CA SER A 92 -19.93 13.91 19.56
C SER A 92 -20.53 14.38 18.23
N ASP A 93 -19.73 15.01 17.36
CA ASP A 93 -20.20 15.45 16.04
C ASP A 93 -20.10 14.30 15.01
N MET A 94 -21.25 13.85 14.51
CA MET A 94 -21.31 12.81 13.48
C MET A 94 -20.62 13.24 12.18
N LYS A 95 -20.75 14.52 11.79
CA LYS A 95 -20.11 15.05 10.57
C LYS A 95 -18.59 15.02 10.68
N ARG A 96 -18.06 15.12 11.90
CA ARG A 96 -16.63 15.00 12.14
C ARG A 96 -16.13 13.57 11.91
N LEU A 97 -16.90 12.58 12.35
CA LEU A 97 -16.60 11.18 12.11
C LEU A 97 -16.65 10.84 10.61
N GLU A 98 -17.60 11.41 9.86
CA GLU A 98 -17.65 11.30 8.40
C GLU A 98 -16.37 11.84 7.73
N ARG A 99 -15.95 13.05 8.10
CA ARG A 99 -14.71 13.65 7.57
C ARG A 99 -13.48 12.81 7.91
N LEU A 100 -13.39 12.33 9.15
CA LEU A 100 -12.29 11.48 9.59
C LEU A 100 -12.25 10.15 8.83
N ALA A 101 -13.41 9.56 8.53
CA ALA A 101 -13.51 8.35 7.72
C ALA A 101 -13.07 8.59 6.27
N ALA A 102 -13.48 9.70 5.66
CA ALA A 102 -13.09 10.07 4.30
C ALA A 102 -11.56 10.28 4.19
N LEU A 103 -10.95 10.95 5.16
CA LEU A 103 -9.50 11.19 5.18
C LEU A 103 -8.68 9.91 5.37
N GLY A 104 -9.28 8.83 5.89
CA GLY A 104 -8.63 7.52 6.01
C GLY A 104 -8.28 6.89 4.66
N LEU A 105 -8.92 7.33 3.57
CA LEU A 105 -8.67 6.88 2.20
C LEU A 105 -7.69 7.83 1.50
N GLY A 106 -6.72 7.29 0.75
CA GLY A 106 -5.76 8.09 -0.03
C GLY A 106 -4.30 7.64 0.07
N GLU A 107 -3.42 8.43 -0.56
CA GLU A 107 -1.98 8.16 -0.77
C GLU A 107 -1.16 8.08 0.53
N GLU A 108 -0.34 7.04 0.68
CA GLU A 108 0.57 6.87 1.82
C GLU A 108 1.87 7.68 1.69
N GLY A 109 2.21 8.15 0.49
CA GLY A 109 3.48 8.81 0.17
C GLY A 109 4.47 7.88 -0.50
N ALA A 110 5.57 8.43 -1.02
CA ALA A 110 6.69 7.70 -1.62
C ALA A 110 7.81 7.44 -0.61
N ASP A 111 8.05 8.35 0.34
CA ASP A 111 9.03 8.18 1.42
C ASP A 111 8.60 7.09 2.42
N PRO A 112 9.39 6.02 2.64
CA PRO A 112 9.05 4.95 3.59
C PRO A 112 8.78 5.43 5.02
N LEU A 113 9.51 6.46 5.50
CA LEU A 113 9.30 6.98 6.85
C LEU A 113 7.99 7.75 6.95
N LEU A 114 7.64 8.50 5.90
CA LEU A 114 6.34 9.15 5.81
C LEU A 114 5.21 8.13 5.75
N GLN A 115 5.36 7.06 4.97
CA GLN A 115 4.36 5.99 4.89
C GLN A 115 4.09 5.37 6.26
N GLU A 116 5.14 5.07 7.03
CA GLU A 116 4.99 4.52 8.38
C GLU A 116 4.21 5.47 9.29
N ALA A 117 4.57 6.77 9.30
CA ALA A 117 3.88 7.77 10.08
C ALA A 117 2.41 7.92 9.66
N VAL A 118 2.13 7.98 8.35
CA VAL A 118 0.78 8.09 7.80
C VAL A 118 -0.06 6.87 8.20
N ARG A 119 0.49 5.65 8.08
CA ARG A 119 -0.19 4.41 8.49
C ARG A 119 -0.53 4.41 9.97
N ALA A 120 0.39 4.85 10.83
CA ALA A 120 0.15 4.94 12.27
C ALA A 120 -0.99 5.93 12.59
N ILE A 121 -0.99 7.09 11.92
CA ILE A 121 -2.04 8.11 12.07
C ILE A 121 -3.40 7.59 11.58
N VAL A 122 -3.44 6.92 10.42
CA VAL A 122 -4.67 6.31 9.88
C VAL A 122 -5.17 5.20 10.81
N LEU A 123 -4.30 4.36 11.36
CA LEU A 123 -4.69 3.34 12.33
C LEU A 123 -5.35 3.97 13.56
N ARG A 124 -4.79 5.08 14.08
CA ARG A 124 -5.39 5.82 15.19
C ARG A 124 -6.79 6.33 14.84
N ALA A 125 -6.97 6.89 13.65
CA ALA A 125 -8.28 7.33 13.15
C ALA A 125 -9.28 6.19 13.07
N ARG A 126 -8.89 5.04 12.49
CA ARG A 126 -9.74 3.84 12.41
C ARG A 126 -10.16 3.32 13.77
N VAL A 127 -9.25 3.32 14.76
CA VAL A 127 -9.57 2.93 16.13
C VAL A 127 -10.59 3.88 16.75
N GLU A 128 -10.45 5.19 16.55
CA GLU A 128 -11.41 6.17 17.08
C GLU A 128 -12.79 6.05 16.40
N LEU A 129 -12.82 5.79 15.10
CA LEU A 129 -14.04 5.51 14.35
C LEU A 129 -14.73 4.24 14.89
N ALA A 130 -14.00 3.13 15.01
CA ALA A 130 -14.53 1.86 15.52
C ALA A 130 -15.05 1.98 16.96
N ARG A 131 -14.37 2.74 17.82
CA ARG A 131 -14.82 3.03 19.20
C ARG A 131 -16.19 3.72 19.25
N ARG A 132 -16.60 4.38 18.17
CA ARG A 132 -17.88 5.10 18.03
C ARG A 132 -18.91 4.34 17.20
N GLY A 133 -18.64 3.07 16.88
CA GLY A 133 -19.51 2.24 16.04
C GLY A 133 -19.47 2.61 14.56
N TRP A 134 -18.47 3.38 14.13
CA TRP A 134 -18.24 3.66 12.72
C TRP A 134 -17.49 2.50 12.09
N ASN A 135 -18.26 1.52 11.64
CA ASN A 135 -17.77 0.32 10.98
C ASN A 135 -17.86 0.55 9.46
N GLU A 136 -17.00 -0.06 8.64
CA GLU A 136 -17.04 0.07 7.16
C GLU A 136 -18.45 -0.25 6.58
N THR A 137 -19.28 -1.01 7.30
CA THR A 137 -20.68 -1.32 6.95
C THR A 137 -21.67 -0.17 7.11
N VAL A 138 -21.37 0.86 7.90
CA VAL A 138 -22.27 2.01 8.15
C VAL A 138 -22.20 3.03 7.00
N SER A 139 -21.11 3.06 6.24
CA SER A 139 -20.90 4.01 5.15
C SER A 139 -21.62 3.65 3.83
N ALA A 140 -22.30 2.51 3.77
CA ALA A 140 -22.98 1.99 2.58
C ALA A 140 -24.54 2.12 2.65
N LYS A 141 -25.06 2.89 3.62
CA LYS A 141 -26.48 3.20 3.76
C LYS A 141 -26.68 4.70 3.74
#